data_AF-A0A2S2KNV4-F1
#
_entry.id   AF-A0A2S2KNV4-F1
#
_cell.length_a   1.000
_cell.length_b   1.000
_cell.length_c   1.000
_cell.angle_alpha   90.00
_cell.angle_beta   90.00
_cell.angle_gamma   90.00
#
_symmetry.space_group_name_H-M   'P 1'
#
loop_
_entity.id
_entity.type
_entity.pdbx_description
1 polymer ?
#
loop_
_entity_poly.entity_id
_entity_poly.type
_entity_poly.pdbx_seq_one_letter_code
_entity_poly.pdbx_strand_id
1 'polypeptide(L)'
;MGCSIVARAYVLMNCNLGSEKEVISSLKKVAGVREAHGTLGLYDVIAQIELDTEEKIQQTVTQTIRRMPKIHSTMTLTRSESGELFQASEKLIGAMLGQNIIQAYIVIHCIKGEEYAVLKNLSHIPEVKEADVVFGLYDVICKVEASNSTILDHVITKAIRKIPDIISSITLHVVPEQDS
;
A
#
# COMPACT_ATOMS: atom_id res chain seq x y z
N MET A 1 12.37 15.87 22.22
CA MET A 1 11.09 15.38 21.67
C MET A 1 11.43 14.20 20.80
N GLY A 2 11.15 12.99 21.31
CA GLY A 2 11.54 11.75 20.66
C GLY A 2 10.76 11.55 19.37
N CYS A 3 11.44 11.05 18.33
CA CYS A 3 10.79 10.54 17.13
C CYS A 3 9.79 9.47 17.57
N SER A 4 8.50 9.76 17.52
CA SER A 4 7.46 8.75 17.72
C SER A 4 7.51 7.84 16.52
N ILE A 5 7.99 6.61 16.71
CA ILE A 5 7.89 5.55 15.70
C ILE A 5 6.40 5.38 15.41
N VAL A 6 5.96 5.78 14.21
CA VAL A 6 4.57 5.65 13.79
C VAL A 6 4.38 4.22 13.30
N ALA A 7 3.48 3.48 13.94
CA ALA A 7 3.06 2.17 13.46
C ALA A 7 2.29 2.36 12.14
N ARG A 8 2.50 1.45 11.19
CA ARG A 8 1.82 1.49 9.89
C ARG A 8 1.23 0.14 9.54
N ALA A 9 0.07 0.14 8.90
CA ALA A 9 -0.49 -1.06 8.29
C ALA A 9 -1.23 -0.75 6.99
N TYR A 10 -1.38 -1.76 6.17
CA TYR A 10 -2.16 -1.75 4.94
C TYR A 10 -3.32 -2.73 5.10
N VAL A 11 -4.54 -2.26 4.90
CA VAL A 11 -5.75 -3.07 4.98
C VAL A 11 -6.30 -3.21 3.58
N LEU A 12 -6.29 -4.44 3.09
CA LEU A 12 -6.80 -4.87 1.80
C LEU A 12 -8.21 -5.42 2.02
N MET A 13 -9.19 -4.96 1.26
CA MET A 13 -10.60 -5.21 1.55
C MET A 13 -11.34 -5.64 0.29
N ASN A 14 -12.25 -6.59 0.45
CA ASN A 14 -13.31 -6.82 -0.51
C ASN A 14 -14.63 -6.25 0.00
N CYS A 15 -15.40 -5.64 -0.87
CA CYS A 15 -16.70 -5.08 -0.53
C CYS A 15 -17.81 -5.49 -1.50
N ASN A 16 -19.05 -5.13 -1.18
CA ASN A 16 -20.17 -5.30 -2.10
C ASN A 16 -19.87 -4.55 -3.40
N LEU A 17 -20.15 -5.18 -4.55
CA LEU A 17 -19.98 -4.56 -5.86
C LEU A 17 -20.65 -3.17 -5.94
N GLY A 18 -19.90 -2.17 -6.40
CA GLY A 18 -20.40 -0.80 -6.57
C GLY A 18 -20.44 0.02 -5.27
N SER A 19 -19.92 -0.53 -4.16
CA SER A 19 -19.88 0.15 -2.86
C SER A 19 -18.52 0.78 -2.53
N GLU A 20 -17.56 0.69 -3.45
CA GLU A 20 -16.17 1.08 -3.24
C GLU A 20 -16.07 2.54 -2.80
N LYS A 21 -16.78 3.45 -3.49
CA LYS A 21 -16.79 4.89 -3.17
C LYS A 21 -17.30 5.19 -1.75
N GLU A 22 -18.36 4.50 -1.32
CA GLU A 22 -18.93 4.70 0.01
C GLU A 22 -18.01 4.16 1.10
N VAL A 23 -17.40 3.00 0.86
CA VAL A 23 -16.40 2.41 1.75
C VAL A 23 -15.19 3.34 1.88
N ILE A 24 -14.66 3.84 0.77
CA ILE A 24 -13.54 4.80 0.74
C ILE A 24 -13.90 6.09 1.49
N SER A 25 -15.10 6.66 1.25
CA SER A 25 -15.58 7.86 1.96
C SER A 25 -15.67 7.62 3.48
N SER A 26 -16.07 6.41 3.89
CA SER A 26 -16.14 6.04 5.31
C SER A 26 -14.75 5.84 5.92
N LEU A 27 -13.84 5.18 5.21
CA LEU A 27 -12.45 4.99 5.62
C LEU A 27 -11.72 6.31 5.80
N LYS A 28 -11.89 7.27 4.89
CA LYS A 28 -11.28 8.61 4.97
C LYS A 28 -11.71 9.41 6.21
N LYS A 29 -12.80 9.02 6.88
CA LYS A 29 -13.27 9.63 8.15
C LYS A 29 -12.70 8.95 9.39
N VAL A 30 -12.04 7.80 9.24
CA VAL A 30 -11.46 7.05 10.35
C VAL A 30 -10.12 7.67 10.75
N ALA A 31 -9.95 7.95 12.04
CA ALA A 31 -8.71 8.47 12.57
C ALA A 31 -7.53 7.52 12.29
N GLY A 32 -6.43 8.07 11.78
CA GLY A 32 -5.23 7.32 11.40
C GLY A 32 -5.25 6.72 10.00
N VAL A 33 -6.36 6.76 9.27
CA VAL A 33 -6.33 6.43 7.83
C VAL A 33 -5.61 7.56 7.10
N ARG A 34 -4.44 7.24 6.53
CA ARG A 34 -3.62 8.18 5.76
C ARG A 34 -4.14 8.33 4.33
N GLU A 35 -4.45 7.22 3.69
CA GLU A 35 -5.06 7.17 2.37
C GLU A 35 -5.91 5.91 2.21
N ALA A 36 -6.91 5.98 1.33
CA ALA A 36 -7.77 4.87 0.97
C ALA A 36 -8.16 5.00 -0.49
N HIS A 37 -8.03 3.91 -1.23
CA HIS A 37 -8.17 3.86 -2.68
C HIS A 37 -8.99 2.66 -3.12
N GLY A 38 -9.83 2.89 -4.13
CA GLY A 38 -10.41 1.79 -4.90
C GLY A 38 -9.34 1.13 -5.77
N THR A 39 -9.43 -0.19 -5.96
CA THR A 39 -8.42 -0.94 -6.71
C THR A 39 -9.02 -1.91 -7.72
N LEU A 40 -8.31 -2.12 -8.82
CA LEU A 40 -8.52 -3.25 -9.72
C LEU A 40 -7.57 -4.39 -9.33
N GLY A 41 -8.13 -5.57 -9.09
CA GLY A 41 -7.36 -6.76 -8.74
C GLY A 41 -8.15 -7.72 -7.86
N LEU A 42 -7.45 -8.41 -6.96
CA LEU A 42 -8.05 -9.36 -6.02
C LEU A 42 -8.78 -8.69 -4.85
N TYR A 43 -8.48 -7.42 -4.59
CA TYR A 43 -9.10 -6.60 -3.56
C TYR A 43 -9.74 -5.38 -4.21
N ASP A 44 -10.85 -4.94 -3.65
CA ASP A 44 -11.65 -3.84 -4.19
C ASP A 44 -11.19 -2.48 -3.62
N VAL A 45 -10.65 -2.50 -2.39
CA VAL A 45 -10.16 -1.30 -1.69
C VAL A 45 -8.87 -1.61 -0.94
N ILE A 46 -7.93 -0.67 -0.92
CA ILE A 46 -6.78 -0.64 -0.02
C ILE A 46 -6.83 0.61 0.86
N ALA A 47 -6.52 0.48 2.14
CA ALA A 47 -6.33 1.61 3.05
C ALA A 47 -4.97 1.52 3.76
N GLN A 48 -4.23 2.62 3.77
CA GLN A 48 -3.01 2.78 4.56
C GLN A 48 -3.35 3.47 5.88
N ILE A 49 -2.94 2.89 6.99
CA ILE A 49 -3.20 3.37 8.35
C ILE A 49 -1.87 3.69 9.02
N GLU A 50 -1.80 4.86 9.67
CA GLU A 50 -0.67 5.32 10.46
C GLU A 50 -1.17 5.82 11.81
N LEU A 51 -0.70 5.21 12.89
CA LEU A 51 -1.07 5.51 14.28
C LEU A 51 0.14 5.35 15.19
N ASP A 52 0.05 5.84 16.43
CA ASP A 52 1.19 5.83 17.36
C ASP A 52 1.67 4.43 17.77
N THR A 53 0.83 3.41 17.66
CA THR A 53 1.11 2.05 18.16
C THR A 53 0.40 0.99 17.32
N GLU A 54 0.98 -0.20 17.20
CA GLU A 54 0.32 -1.34 16.55
C GLU A 54 -1.01 -1.74 17.23
N GLU A 55 -1.11 -1.59 18.56
CA GLU A 55 -2.36 -1.89 19.29
C GLU A 55 -3.52 -1.00 18.82
N LYS A 56 -3.28 0.31 18.68
CA LYS A 56 -4.27 1.24 18.11
C LYS A 56 -4.65 0.86 16.67
N ILE A 57 -3.69 0.42 15.85
CA ILE A 57 -4.01 -0.10 14.51
C ILE A 57 -4.92 -1.33 14.61
N GLN A 58 -4.57 -2.32 15.42
CA GLN A 58 -5.39 -3.51 15.61
C GLN A 58 -6.80 -3.17 16.06
N GLN A 59 -6.94 -2.27 17.03
CA GLN A 59 -8.23 -1.81 17.52
C GLN A 59 -9.04 -1.12 16.40
N THR A 60 -8.45 -0.18 15.67
CA THR A 60 -9.09 0.49 14.53
C THR A 60 -9.53 -0.51 13.46
N VAL A 61 -8.69 -1.47 13.11
CA VAL A 61 -9.02 -2.50 12.12
C VAL A 61 -10.18 -3.37 12.60
N THR A 62 -10.10 -3.92 13.82
CA THR A 62 -11.08 -4.90 14.32
C THR A 62 -12.40 -4.26 14.77
N GLN A 63 -12.36 -3.07 15.38
CA GLN A 63 -13.55 -2.44 15.95
C GLN A 63 -14.23 -1.47 14.98
N THR A 64 -13.50 -0.92 14.01
CA THR A 64 -14.04 0.05 13.06
C THR A 64 -14.09 -0.53 11.65
N ILE A 65 -12.95 -0.82 11.03
CA ILE A 65 -12.90 -1.17 9.60
C ILE A 65 -13.64 -2.48 9.32
N ARG A 66 -13.33 -3.57 10.03
CA ARG A 66 -13.97 -4.88 9.83
C ARG A 66 -15.47 -4.91 10.14
N ARG A 67 -15.98 -3.87 10.82
CA ARG A 67 -17.40 -3.73 11.15
C ARG A 67 -18.14 -2.77 10.21
N MET A 68 -17.44 -2.12 9.29
CA MET A 68 -18.10 -1.25 8.33
C MET A 68 -19.08 -2.07 7.48
N PRO A 69 -20.28 -1.54 7.23
CA PRO A 69 -21.22 -2.20 6.34
C PRO A 69 -20.58 -2.35 4.95
N LYS A 70 -20.98 -3.40 4.24
CA LYS A 70 -20.53 -3.71 2.86
C LYS A 70 -19.10 -4.21 2.73
N ILE A 71 -18.31 -4.26 3.79
CA ILE A 71 -17.02 -4.98 3.80
C ILE A 71 -17.30 -6.47 4.04
N HIS A 72 -16.80 -7.33 3.15
CA HIS A 72 -16.95 -8.78 3.22
C HIS A 72 -15.76 -9.46 3.88
N SER A 73 -14.56 -9.02 3.53
CA SER A 73 -13.32 -9.61 4.02
C SER A 73 -12.24 -8.54 4.09
N THR A 74 -11.26 -8.77 4.95
CA THR A 74 -10.09 -7.90 5.10
C THR A 74 -8.84 -8.75 5.25
N MET A 75 -7.73 -8.32 4.66
CA MET A 75 -6.38 -8.77 4.96
C MET A 75 -5.56 -7.59 5.45
N THR A 76 -4.83 -7.76 6.55
CA THR A 76 -4.04 -6.70 7.16
C THR A 76 -2.56 -7.05 7.06
N LEU A 77 -1.77 -6.16 6.48
CA LEU A 77 -0.32 -6.24 6.39
C LEU A 77 0.27 -5.19 7.32
N THR A 78 0.88 -5.62 8.41
CA THR A 78 1.45 -4.70 9.42
C THR A 78 2.91 -4.47 9.09
N ARG A 79 3.34 -3.22 9.00
CA ARG A 79 4.73 -2.85 8.73
C ARG A 79 5.62 -3.35 9.86
N SER A 80 6.68 -4.05 9.51
CA SER A 80 7.76 -4.40 10.43
C SER A 80 8.62 -3.17 10.71
N GLU A 81 9.12 -2.98 11.95
CA GLU A 81 9.99 -1.85 12.36
C GLU A 81 11.41 -1.85 11.72
N SER A 82 11.55 -2.69 10.71
CA SER A 82 12.71 -3.10 9.94
C SER A 82 13.23 -2.03 8.97
N GLY A 83 13.76 -0.92 9.48
CA GLY A 83 14.59 0.04 8.72
C GLY A 83 13.86 0.97 7.74
N GLU A 84 13.97 2.28 7.93
CA GLU A 84 13.43 3.28 7.00
C GLU A 84 14.36 3.44 5.78
N LEU A 85 14.12 2.69 4.70
CA LEU A 85 14.85 2.86 3.43
C LEU A 85 14.21 3.91 2.51
N PHE A 86 12.91 4.14 2.66
CA PHE A 86 12.15 5.12 1.90
C PHE A 86 11.83 6.31 2.81
N GLN A 87 12.74 7.29 2.86
CA GLN A 87 12.46 8.58 3.50
C GLN A 87 11.81 9.53 2.49
N ALA A 88 11.03 10.48 2.99
CA ALA A 88 10.19 11.41 2.23
C ALA A 88 10.92 12.42 1.31
N SER A 89 12.07 12.06 0.74
CA SER A 89 12.71 12.80 -0.34
C SER A 89 12.15 12.30 -1.68
N GLU A 90 11.07 12.91 -2.15
CA GLU A 90 10.72 13.11 -3.59
C GLU A 90 9.26 13.54 -3.85
N LYS A 91 8.55 14.12 -2.89
CA LYS A 91 7.20 14.69 -3.15
C LYS A 91 7.18 15.94 -4.06
N LEU A 92 8.34 16.50 -4.42
CA LEU A 92 8.40 17.80 -5.11
C LEU A 92 8.12 17.73 -6.62
N ILE A 93 8.39 16.62 -7.30
CA ILE A 93 8.38 16.59 -8.77
C ILE A 93 6.97 16.38 -9.34
N GLY A 94 6.16 15.49 -8.75
CA GLY A 94 4.82 15.16 -9.23
C GLY A 94 3.80 16.30 -9.07
N ALA A 95 3.93 17.09 -7.99
CA ALA A 95 3.02 18.20 -7.69
C ALA A 95 3.14 19.39 -8.66
N MET A 96 4.26 19.53 -9.37
CA MET A 96 4.51 20.68 -10.26
C MET A 96 3.99 20.51 -11.68
N LEU A 97 3.63 19.28 -12.12
CA LEU A 97 3.39 19.01 -13.54
C LEU A 97 1.93 18.71 -13.91
N GLY A 98 0.98 18.75 -12.97
CA GLY A 98 -0.44 18.48 -13.27
C GLY A 98 -0.67 17.14 -13.98
N GLN A 99 0.25 16.19 -13.81
CA GLN A 99 0.19 14.90 -14.49
C GLN A 99 -0.81 14.01 -13.79
N ASN A 100 -1.61 13.30 -14.58
CA ASN A 100 -2.47 12.23 -14.09
C ASN A 100 -1.57 11.05 -13.68
N ILE A 101 -1.11 11.06 -12.44
CA ILE A 101 -0.21 10.03 -11.90
C ILE A 101 -1.03 8.77 -11.70
N ILE A 102 -0.62 7.68 -12.36
CA ILE A 102 -1.20 6.36 -12.16
C ILE A 102 -0.45 5.68 -11.04
N GLN A 103 -1.19 5.09 -10.10
CA GLN A 103 -0.64 4.47 -8.91
C GLN A 103 -0.99 2.98 -8.87
N ALA A 104 -0.11 2.17 -8.30
CA ALA A 104 -0.43 0.80 -7.93
C ALA A 104 0.29 0.39 -6.65
N TYR A 105 -0.35 -0.52 -5.93
CA TYR A 105 0.27 -1.25 -4.83
C TYR A 105 0.67 -2.64 -5.31
N ILE A 106 1.88 -3.06 -4.99
CA ILE A 106 2.38 -4.40 -5.27
C ILE A 106 2.66 -5.09 -3.94
N VAL A 107 1.95 -6.18 -3.70
CA VAL A 107 2.16 -7.05 -2.54
C VAL A 107 3.00 -8.23 -2.99
N ILE A 108 4.09 -8.51 -2.27
CA ILE A 108 5.17 -9.38 -2.71
C ILE A 108 5.36 -10.50 -1.68
N HIS A 109 5.45 -11.73 -2.18
CA HIS A 109 5.98 -12.86 -1.44
C HIS A 109 7.40 -13.15 -1.92
N CYS A 110 8.35 -13.22 -1.00
CA CYS A 110 9.76 -13.49 -1.30
C CYS A 110 10.29 -14.67 -0.49
N ILE A 111 11.53 -15.07 -0.78
CA ILE A 111 12.22 -16.09 -0.01
C ILE A 111 12.40 -15.58 1.43
N LYS A 112 12.14 -16.46 2.40
CA LYS A 112 12.26 -16.16 3.83
C LYS A 112 13.68 -15.68 4.15
N GLY A 113 13.79 -14.53 4.81
CA GLY A 113 15.05 -13.88 5.17
C GLY A 113 15.58 -12.89 4.12
N GLU A 114 14.97 -12.84 2.94
CA GLU A 114 15.36 -11.93 1.85
C GLU A 114 14.51 -10.65 1.78
N GLU A 115 13.62 -10.42 2.76
CA GLU A 115 12.65 -9.31 2.75
C GLU A 115 13.37 -7.96 2.66
N TYR A 116 14.48 -7.81 3.40
CA TYR A 116 15.32 -6.62 3.37
C TYR A 116 16.10 -6.46 2.07
N ALA A 117 16.55 -7.55 1.45
CA ALA A 117 17.24 -7.49 0.17
C ALA A 117 16.28 -7.04 -0.93
N VAL A 118 15.05 -7.56 -0.93
CA VAL A 118 13.97 -7.10 -1.82
C VAL A 118 13.66 -5.61 -1.56
N LEU A 119 13.48 -5.20 -0.29
CA LEU A 119 13.23 -3.81 0.07
C LEU A 119 14.35 -2.87 -0.42
N LYS A 120 15.61 -3.29 -0.27
CA LYS A 120 16.76 -2.54 -0.76
C LYS A 120 16.76 -2.44 -2.29
N ASN A 121 16.49 -3.52 -3.02
CA ASN A 121 16.41 -3.45 -4.49
C ASN A 121 15.28 -2.52 -4.95
N LEU A 122 14.11 -2.58 -4.31
CA LEU A 122 13.00 -1.66 -4.57
C LEU A 122 13.40 -0.20 -4.40
N SER A 123 14.24 0.13 -3.41
CA SER A 123 14.67 1.53 -3.16
C SER A 123 15.51 2.15 -4.27
N HIS A 124 16.02 1.34 -5.21
CA HIS A 124 16.76 1.82 -6.38
C HIS A 124 15.86 2.04 -7.60
N ILE A 125 14.55 1.76 -7.50
CA ILE A 125 13.59 1.95 -8.59
C ILE A 125 12.88 3.31 -8.39
N PRO A 126 13.11 4.32 -9.25
CA PRO A 126 12.58 5.67 -9.05
C PRO A 126 11.05 5.74 -8.92
N GLU A 127 10.34 4.87 -9.61
CA GLU A 127 8.88 4.82 -9.58
C GLU A 127 8.32 4.23 -8.27
N VAL A 128 9.14 3.52 -7.48
CA VAL A 128 8.73 3.02 -6.16
C VAL A 128 8.84 4.17 -5.15
N LYS A 129 7.69 4.64 -4.64
CA LYS A 129 7.62 5.81 -3.75
C LYS A 129 7.55 5.44 -2.27
N GLU A 130 6.97 4.29 -1.97
CA GLU A 130 6.96 3.73 -0.61
C GLU A 130 7.16 2.23 -0.72
N ALA A 131 7.89 1.63 0.21
CA ALA A 131 7.87 0.19 0.39
C ALA A 131 8.17 -0.15 1.84
N ASP A 132 7.57 -1.24 2.31
CA ASP A 132 7.63 -1.69 3.68
C ASP A 132 7.75 -3.22 3.70
N VAL A 133 8.63 -3.73 4.57
CA VAL A 133 8.55 -5.14 5.01
C VAL A 133 7.31 -5.26 5.88
N VAL A 134 6.50 -6.30 5.65
CA VAL A 134 5.24 -6.51 6.36
C VAL A 134 5.17 -7.90 6.97
N PHE A 135 4.39 -8.03 8.03
CA PHE A 135 4.03 -9.30 8.62
C PHE A 135 2.68 -9.79 8.08
N GLY A 136 2.61 -11.08 7.77
CA GLY A 136 1.37 -11.75 7.36
C GLY A 136 1.62 -12.86 6.35
N LEU A 137 0.70 -12.99 5.39
CA LEU A 137 0.80 -13.94 4.27
C LEU A 137 1.78 -13.49 3.16
N TYR A 138 2.26 -12.25 3.27
CA TYR A 138 3.18 -11.62 2.35
C TYR A 138 4.28 -10.95 3.16
N ASP A 139 5.36 -10.60 2.48
CA ASP A 139 6.60 -10.22 3.13
C ASP A 139 6.98 -8.76 2.85
N VAL A 140 6.61 -8.22 1.69
CA VAL A 140 6.87 -6.83 1.29
C VAL A 140 5.65 -6.25 0.60
N ILE A 141 5.38 -4.96 0.82
CA ILE A 141 4.44 -4.17 0.01
C ILE A 141 5.15 -2.92 -0.50
N CYS A 142 4.88 -2.52 -1.74
CA CYS A 142 5.34 -1.24 -2.27
C CYS A 142 4.24 -0.48 -3.03
N LYS A 143 4.32 0.86 -2.98
CA LYS A 143 3.51 1.80 -3.76
C LYS A 143 4.37 2.35 -4.90
N VAL A 144 3.84 2.24 -6.11
CA VAL A 144 4.49 2.70 -7.33
C VAL A 144 3.66 3.81 -7.96
N GLU A 145 4.35 4.83 -8.45
CA GLU A 145 3.75 5.96 -9.16
C GLU A 145 4.42 6.13 -10.53
N ALA A 146 3.60 6.27 -11.57
CA ALA A 146 4.07 6.46 -12.95
C ALA A 146 3.22 7.49 -13.68
N SER A 147 3.77 8.09 -14.73
CA SER A 147 3.05 9.08 -15.54
C SER A 147 2.02 8.47 -16.51
N ASN A 148 2.05 7.15 -16.75
CA ASN A 148 1.08 6.42 -17.55
C ASN A 148 1.15 4.91 -17.30
N SER A 149 0.18 4.16 -17.85
CA SER A 149 0.01 2.72 -17.59
C SER A 149 1.11 1.88 -18.25
N THR A 150 1.61 2.29 -19.41
CA THR A 150 2.72 1.58 -20.08
C THR A 150 3.99 1.59 -19.25
N ILE A 151 4.33 2.75 -18.65
CA ILE A 151 5.49 2.85 -17.75
C ILE A 151 5.24 2.02 -16.50
N LEU A 152 4.05 2.12 -15.90
CA LEU A 152 3.69 1.33 -14.72
C LEU A 152 3.85 -0.17 -14.97
N ASP A 153 3.29 -0.67 -16.08
CA ASP A 153 3.38 -2.09 -16.47
C ASP A 153 4.83 -2.52 -16.74
N HIS A 154 5.62 -1.65 -17.38
CA HIS A 154 7.03 -1.93 -17.62
C HIS A 154 7.81 -2.02 -16.30
N VAL A 155 7.63 -1.06 -15.38
CA VAL A 155 8.26 -1.09 -14.06
C VAL A 155 7.88 -2.36 -13.31
N ILE A 156 6.59 -2.70 -13.26
CA ILE A 156 6.12 -3.90 -12.55
C ILE A 156 6.72 -5.17 -13.17
N THR A 157 6.63 -5.34 -14.49
CA THR A 157 6.97 -6.61 -15.16
C THR A 157 8.46 -6.79 -15.45
N LYS A 158 9.21 -5.70 -15.62
CA LYS A 158 10.61 -5.72 -16.05
C LYS A 158 11.59 -5.32 -14.94
N ALA A 159 11.17 -4.47 -14.00
CA ALA A 159 12.01 -4.10 -12.86
C ALA A 159 11.61 -4.91 -11.62
N ILE A 160 10.40 -4.69 -11.08
CA ILE A 160 9.97 -5.25 -9.79
C ILE A 160 9.94 -6.78 -9.83
N ARG A 161 9.19 -7.41 -10.74
CA ARG A 161 9.07 -8.88 -10.82
C ARG A 161 10.36 -9.60 -11.27
N LYS A 162 11.43 -8.87 -11.54
CA LYS A 162 12.75 -9.40 -11.87
C LYS A 162 13.76 -9.25 -10.73
N ILE A 163 13.38 -8.58 -9.64
CA ILE A 163 14.21 -8.54 -8.43
C ILE A 163 14.43 -9.98 -7.95
N PRO A 164 15.67 -10.37 -7.64
CA PRO A 164 15.97 -11.67 -7.05
C PRO A 164 15.11 -11.96 -5.82
N ASP A 165 14.89 -13.24 -5.57
CA ASP A 165 14.22 -13.73 -4.35
C ASP A 165 12.72 -13.39 -4.24
N ILE A 166 12.14 -12.63 -5.18
CA ILE A 166 10.69 -12.53 -5.34
C ILE A 166 10.16 -13.84 -5.91
N ILE A 167 9.24 -14.48 -5.17
CA ILE A 167 8.57 -15.71 -5.55
C ILE A 167 7.28 -15.39 -6.34
N SER A 168 6.49 -14.46 -5.82
CA SER A 168 5.24 -14.04 -6.45
C SER A 168 4.84 -12.61 -6.06
N SER A 169 3.94 -12.02 -6.84
CA SER A 169 3.43 -10.67 -6.57
C SER A 169 1.97 -10.54 -6.99
N ILE A 170 1.21 -9.75 -6.25
CA ILE A 170 -0.14 -9.29 -6.61
C ILE A 170 -0.07 -7.78 -6.83
N THR A 171 -0.71 -7.31 -7.89
CA THR A 171 -0.79 -5.89 -8.23
C THR A 171 -2.21 -5.40 -8.03
N LEU A 172 -2.34 -4.26 -7.36
CA LEU A 172 -3.59 -3.55 -7.11
C LEU A 172 -3.47 -2.18 -7.75
N HIS A 173 -4.05 -2.04 -8.94
CA HIS A 173 -4.04 -0.77 -9.66
C HIS A 173 -5.05 0.16 -9.00
N VAL A 174 -4.63 1.36 -8.59
CA VAL A 174 -5.53 2.35 -8.01
C VAL A 174 -6.50 2.86 -9.08
N VAL A 175 -7.75 3.09 -8.70
CA VAL A 175 -8.83 3.65 -9.52
C VAL A 175 -9.17 5.05 -8.99
N PRO A 176 -8.52 6.11 -9.49
CA PRO A 176 -8.68 7.47 -8.94
C PRO A 176 -10.13 7.98 -8.98
N GLU A 177 -10.94 7.50 -9.93
CA GLU A 177 -12.34 7.88 -10.10
C GLU A 177 -13.24 7.39 -8.95
N GLN A 178 -12.76 6.45 -8.13
CA GLN A 178 -13.46 5.95 -6.94
C GLN A 178 -13.10 6.72 -5.67
N ASP A 179 -12.11 7.61 -5.72
CA ASP A 179 -11.66 8.38 -4.56
C ASP A 179 -12.46 9.67 -4.33
N SER A 180 -13.36 10.00 -5.28
CA SER A 180 -14.22 11.19 -5.33
C SER A 180 -15.48 11.08 -4.49
#